data_AF-A0A1A8KE56-F1
#
_entry.id   AF-A0A1A8KE56-F1
#
_cell.length_a   1.000
_cell.length_b   1.000
_cell.length_c   1.000
_cell.angle_alpha   90.00
_cell.angle_beta   90.00
_cell.angle_gamma   90.00
#
_symmetry.space_group_name_H-M   'P 1'
#
loop_
_entity.id
_entity.type
_entity.pdbx_description
1 polymer ?
#
loop_
_entity_poly.entity_id
_entity_poly.type
_entity_poly.pdbx_seq_one_letter_code
_entity_poly.pdbx_strand_id
1 'polypeptide(L)'
;RQWEVALRWKNFVVTNRTMICSEHFKAGDFDRTGQTVRLKAGVRPTIFSFPAHLQKVIRTRTTATSRRADDSLDVSEPNELGAAGERRKEQKSQATDHAYGLPACPKYIKAKLDAASARIRKLEREKSDAMKREMRAKECIQSLLKELKDKNLITEELNDHLEHYSDLPVHLLSRPS
;
A
#
# COMPACT_ATOMS: atom_id res chain seq x y z
N ARG A 1 39.79 2.50 -6.44
CA ARG A 1 39.21 1.92 -5.20
C ARG A 1 37.69 2.10 -5.03
N GLN A 2 37.06 3.24 -5.37
CA GLN A 2 35.61 3.42 -5.13
C GLN A 2 34.70 2.34 -5.75
N TRP A 3 35.09 1.74 -6.88
CA TRP A 3 34.37 0.65 -7.56
C TRP A 3 34.46 -0.70 -6.84
N GLU A 4 35.55 -0.99 -6.12
CA GLU A 4 35.70 -2.22 -5.32
C GLU A 4 34.68 -2.24 -4.17
N VAL A 5 34.55 -1.09 -3.51
CA VAL A 5 33.53 -0.82 -2.47
C VAL A 5 32.10 -0.78 -3.06
N ALA A 6 31.95 -0.63 -4.38
CA ALA A 6 30.66 -0.61 -5.07
C ALA A 6 30.07 -2.00 -5.25
N LEU A 7 30.89 -2.91 -5.78
CA LEU A 7 30.50 -4.28 -6.06
C LEU A 7 30.19 -5.08 -4.79
N ARG A 8 30.78 -4.69 -3.64
CA ARG A 8 30.64 -5.38 -2.34
C ARG A 8 31.05 -6.87 -2.40
N TRP A 9 31.82 -7.25 -3.41
CA TRP A 9 32.36 -8.60 -3.57
C TRP A 9 33.47 -8.84 -2.55
N LYS A 10 33.40 -9.97 -1.85
CA LYS A 10 34.38 -10.33 -0.81
C LYS A 10 35.75 -10.57 -1.46
N ASN A 11 36.79 -9.94 -0.93
CA ASN A 11 38.19 -10.06 -1.39
C ASN A 11 38.44 -9.67 -2.86
N PHE A 12 37.62 -8.79 -3.44
CA PHE A 12 37.77 -8.36 -4.84
C PHE A 12 38.65 -7.11 -5.00
N VAL A 13 39.51 -7.14 -6.02
CA VAL A 13 40.38 -6.02 -6.44
C VAL A 13 40.11 -5.70 -7.91
N VAL A 14 39.89 -4.43 -8.24
CA VAL A 14 39.64 -4.00 -9.62
C VAL A 14 40.92 -4.13 -10.44
N THR A 15 40.81 -4.77 -11.60
CA THR A 15 41.92 -5.04 -12.52
C THR A 15 41.53 -4.48 -13.89
N ASN A 16 42.49 -4.15 -14.76
CA ASN A 16 42.23 -3.55 -16.08
C ASN A 16 41.32 -4.38 -17.03
N ARG A 17 41.00 -5.64 -16.67
CA ARG A 17 40.08 -6.53 -17.39
C ARG A 17 38.68 -6.63 -16.77
N THR A 18 38.42 -6.01 -15.61
CA THR A 18 37.14 -6.11 -14.91
C THR A 18 36.13 -5.16 -15.54
N MET A 19 35.18 -5.71 -16.30
CA MET A 19 34.10 -4.96 -16.95
C MET A 19 32.77 -5.18 -16.23
N ILE A 20 31.90 -4.17 -16.30
CA ILE A 20 30.58 -4.14 -15.68
C ILE A 20 29.59 -3.61 -16.73
N CYS A 21 28.40 -4.21 -16.83
CA CYS A 21 27.37 -3.76 -17.77
C CYS A 21 26.91 -2.32 -17.47
N SER A 22 26.53 -1.58 -18.51
CA SER A 22 26.05 -0.19 -18.41
C SER A 22 24.79 -0.04 -17.52
N GLU A 23 23.98 -1.09 -17.40
CA GLU A 23 22.77 -1.16 -16.56
C GLU A 23 23.04 -0.87 -15.06
N HIS A 24 24.29 -1.01 -14.60
CA HIS A 24 24.66 -0.74 -13.20
C HIS A 24 24.85 0.76 -12.88
N PHE A 25 24.72 1.63 -13.88
CA PHE A 25 24.91 3.09 -13.81
C PHE A 25 23.62 3.82 -14.19
N LYS A 26 23.37 5.00 -13.61
CA LYS A 26 22.19 5.80 -13.92
C LYS A 26 22.35 6.46 -15.29
N ALA A 27 21.24 6.75 -15.97
CA ALA A 27 21.27 7.42 -17.28
C ALA A 27 22.04 8.76 -17.27
N GLY A 28 21.98 9.52 -16.15
CA GLY A 28 22.71 10.78 -15.97
C GLY A 28 24.21 10.64 -15.64
N ASP A 29 24.69 9.44 -15.34
CA ASP A 29 26.10 9.16 -15.07
C ASP A 29 26.95 9.06 -16.36
N PHE A 30 26.27 8.91 -17.50
CA PHE A 30 26.89 8.90 -18.82
C PHE A 30 27.03 10.31 -19.38
N ASP A 31 28.18 10.58 -19.98
CA ASP A 31 28.38 11.70 -20.89
C ASP A 31 28.04 11.24 -22.33
N ARG A 32 27.19 12.01 -22.99
CA ARG A 32 26.72 11.82 -24.37
C ARG A 32 27.04 13.01 -25.27
N THR A 33 27.87 13.94 -24.79
CA THR A 33 28.18 15.21 -25.47
C THR A 33 29.15 15.03 -26.64
N GLY A 34 29.89 13.92 -26.67
CA GLY A 34 30.81 13.57 -27.75
C GLY A 34 30.35 12.39 -28.61
N GLN A 35 31.16 12.04 -29.63
CA GLN A 35 30.91 10.96 -30.59
C GLN A 35 30.80 9.55 -29.96
N THR A 36 31.28 9.36 -28.73
CA THR A 36 31.20 8.09 -28.00
C THR A 36 30.60 8.32 -26.63
N VAL A 37 29.68 7.44 -26.21
CA VAL A 37 29.09 7.47 -24.86
C VAL A 37 30.13 6.99 -23.86
N ARG A 38 30.41 7.81 -22.83
CA ARG A 38 31.44 7.52 -21.80
C ARG A 38 30.84 7.69 -20.41
N LEU A 39 31.43 7.06 -19.39
CA LEU A 39 31.08 7.35 -17.99
C LEU A 39 31.79 8.64 -17.55
N LYS A 40 31.09 9.48 -16.79
CA LYS A 40 31.67 10.70 -16.20
C LYS A 40 32.75 10.33 -15.15
N ALA A 41 33.74 11.20 -14.98
CA ALA A 41 34.80 10.99 -13.99
C ALA A 41 34.23 10.89 -12.57
N GLY A 42 34.76 9.97 -11.76
CA GLY A 42 34.32 9.77 -10.36
C GLY A 42 32.98 9.04 -10.18
N VAL A 43 32.27 8.71 -11.26
CA VAL A 43 31.05 7.88 -11.20
C VAL A 43 31.39 6.48 -10.65
N ARG A 44 30.43 5.89 -9.93
CA ARG A 44 30.47 4.55 -9.33
C ARG A 44 29.18 3.80 -9.68
N PRO A 45 29.21 2.49 -9.97
CA PRO A 45 27.97 1.73 -10.18
C PRO A 45 27.14 1.73 -8.89
N THR A 46 25.85 2.03 -9.02
CA THR A 46 24.91 2.16 -7.89
C THR A 46 23.71 1.21 -8.00
N ILE A 47 23.38 0.76 -9.21
CA ILE A 47 22.21 -0.08 -9.46
C ILE A 47 22.64 -1.55 -9.39
N PHE A 48 22.27 -2.24 -8.32
CA PHE A 48 22.49 -3.69 -8.18
C PHE A 48 21.20 -4.38 -7.71
N SER A 49 20.51 -5.04 -8.64
CA SER A 49 19.30 -5.83 -8.41
C SER A 49 19.64 -7.24 -7.93
N PHE A 50 20.03 -7.37 -6.66
CA PHE A 50 20.25 -8.68 -6.06
C PHE A 50 18.92 -9.46 -5.91
N PRO A 51 18.89 -10.78 -6.17
CA PRO A 51 17.75 -11.64 -5.84
C PRO A 51 17.29 -11.49 -4.38
N ALA A 52 16.01 -11.68 -4.11
CA ALA A 52 15.41 -11.40 -2.80
C ALA A 52 16.13 -12.09 -1.61
N HIS A 53 16.67 -13.30 -1.80
CA HIS A 53 17.41 -14.04 -0.78
C HIS A 53 18.83 -13.50 -0.50
N LEU A 54 19.37 -12.61 -1.35
CA LEU A 54 20.65 -11.91 -1.17
C LEU A 54 20.47 -10.45 -0.76
N GLN A 55 19.23 -9.93 -0.73
CA GLN A 55 18.95 -8.60 -0.20
C GLN A 55 19.01 -8.64 1.33
N LYS A 56 19.66 -7.64 1.94
CA LYS A 56 19.66 -7.50 3.40
C LYS A 56 18.24 -7.19 3.86
N VAL A 57 17.62 -8.10 4.61
CA VAL A 57 16.31 -7.89 5.22
C VAL A 57 16.42 -6.76 6.25
N ILE A 58 16.02 -5.55 5.85
CA ILE A 58 15.83 -4.44 6.78
C ILE A 58 14.61 -4.80 7.64
N ARG A 59 14.86 -5.19 8.89
CA ARG A 59 13.81 -5.46 9.89
C ARG A 59 13.14 -4.14 10.27
N THR A 60 12.12 -3.74 9.51
CA THR A 60 11.20 -2.68 9.93
C THR A 60 10.47 -3.11 11.20
N ARG A 61 10.36 -2.19 12.17
CA ARG A 61 9.72 -2.46 13.47
C ARG A 61 8.20 -2.54 13.26
N THR A 62 7.64 -3.75 13.37
CA THR A 62 6.23 -4.05 13.07
C THR A 62 5.24 -3.70 14.20
N THR A 63 5.72 -3.14 15.30
CA THR A 63 4.91 -2.70 16.45
C THR A 63 3.78 -1.75 16.03
N ALA A 64 2.59 -1.91 16.61
CA ALA A 64 1.42 -1.09 16.24
C ALA A 64 1.61 0.41 16.53
N THR A 65 2.45 0.75 17.52
CA THR A 65 2.80 2.12 17.89
C THR A 65 3.73 2.82 16.89
N SER A 66 4.63 2.10 16.20
CA SER A 66 5.51 2.74 15.19
C SER A 66 4.77 3.07 13.88
N ARG A 67 3.73 2.31 13.53
CA ARG A 67 2.94 2.55 12.31
C ARG A 67 2.10 3.82 12.34
N ARG A 68 1.71 4.31 13.52
CA ARG A 68 0.91 5.56 13.66
C ARG A 68 1.72 6.85 13.50
N ALA A 69 3.05 6.78 13.49
CA ALA A 69 3.92 7.94 13.28
C ALA A 69 4.27 8.19 11.80
N ASP A 70 4.01 7.21 10.92
CA ASP A 70 4.36 7.23 9.50
C ASP A 70 3.17 7.72 8.63
N ASP A 71 1.93 7.48 9.08
CA ASP A 71 0.66 7.75 8.37
C ASP A 71 0.27 9.25 8.27
N SER A 72 1.17 10.18 8.62
CA SER A 72 0.84 11.62 8.71
C SER A 72 1.22 12.44 7.48
N LEU A 73 1.88 11.85 6.47
CA LEU A 73 2.43 12.57 5.31
C LEU A 73 2.31 11.80 3.99
N ASP A 74 1.09 11.58 3.49
CA ASP A 74 0.83 11.72 2.05
C ASP A 74 -0.65 12.02 1.76
N VAL A 75 -0.95 13.28 1.45
CA VAL A 75 -2.21 13.69 0.83
C VAL A 75 -1.89 14.06 -0.61
N SER A 76 -2.34 13.24 -1.55
CA SER A 76 -2.47 13.61 -2.97
C SER A 76 -3.51 12.73 -3.64
N GLU A 77 -4.55 13.37 -4.19
CA GLU A 77 -5.54 12.72 -5.04
C GLU A 77 -4.92 12.26 -6.38
N PRO A 78 -5.48 11.21 -7.01
CA PRO A 78 -5.21 10.90 -8.40
C PRO A 78 -6.11 11.74 -9.32
N ASN A 79 -5.55 12.72 -10.03
CA ASN A 79 -6.19 13.32 -11.20
C ASN A 79 -5.54 12.82 -12.51
N GLU A 80 -6.31 12.85 -13.59
CA GLU A 80 -6.04 12.15 -14.84
C GLU A 80 -5.20 12.94 -15.89
N LEU A 81 -4.66 12.16 -16.85
CA LEU A 81 -4.29 12.54 -18.23
C LEU A 81 -3.15 13.56 -18.49
N GLY A 82 -2.32 13.25 -19.51
CA GLY A 82 -1.45 14.23 -20.18
C GLY A 82 -0.09 13.68 -20.64
N ALA A 83 0.16 13.61 -21.95
CA ALA A 83 1.34 12.98 -22.54
C ALA A 83 2.24 13.96 -23.33
N ALA A 84 3.53 13.61 -23.49
CA ALA A 84 4.32 13.61 -24.74
C ALA A 84 5.83 13.85 -24.50
N GLY A 85 6.72 13.07 -25.16
CA GLY A 85 8.17 13.23 -24.96
C GLY A 85 9.15 12.22 -25.60
N GLU A 86 8.68 11.32 -26.47
CA GLU A 86 9.44 10.68 -27.59
C GLU A 86 10.99 10.80 -27.61
N ARG A 87 11.80 9.75 -27.40
CA ARG A 87 12.11 8.58 -28.28
C ARG A 87 13.30 7.83 -27.64
N ARG A 88 13.67 6.57 -27.91
CA ARG A 88 13.13 5.42 -28.68
C ARG A 88 13.79 4.13 -28.12
N LYS A 89 13.16 2.96 -28.27
CA LYS A 89 13.83 1.64 -28.37
C LYS A 89 13.03 0.79 -29.34
N GLU A 90 13.71 0.16 -30.29
CA GLU A 90 13.06 -0.62 -31.34
C GLU A 90 12.62 -1.99 -30.82
N GLN A 91 11.40 -2.04 -30.29
CA GLN A 91 10.55 -3.19 -30.47
C GLN A 91 9.58 -2.86 -31.59
N LYS A 92 9.33 -3.82 -32.49
CA LYS A 92 8.29 -3.71 -33.51
C LYS A 92 6.93 -3.88 -32.84
N SER A 93 6.51 -2.88 -32.07
CA SER A 93 5.14 -2.75 -31.58
C SER A 93 4.24 -2.45 -32.77
N GLN A 94 3.84 -3.52 -33.48
CA GLN A 94 2.58 -3.49 -34.18
C GLN A 94 1.54 -3.11 -33.13
N ALA A 95 0.83 -2.01 -33.38
CA ALA A 95 -0.24 -1.55 -32.51
C ALA A 95 -1.35 -2.61 -32.53
N THR A 96 -1.36 -3.50 -31.53
CA THR A 96 -2.57 -4.23 -31.18
C THR A 96 -3.42 -3.26 -30.37
N ASP A 97 -4.32 -2.59 -31.08
CA ASP A 97 -5.25 -1.55 -30.63
C ASP A 97 -6.35 -2.14 -29.72
N HIS A 98 -5.91 -2.81 -28.65
CA HIS A 98 -6.72 -3.71 -27.85
C HIS A 98 -6.46 -3.44 -26.37
N ALA A 99 -7.31 -2.61 -25.77
CA ALA A 99 -7.32 -2.27 -24.34
C ALA A 99 -7.68 -3.44 -23.38
N TYR A 100 -7.46 -4.68 -23.83
CA TYR A 100 -7.76 -5.93 -23.14
C TYR A 100 -6.50 -6.75 -22.81
N GLY A 101 -5.31 -6.18 -23.02
CA GLY A 101 -4.02 -6.81 -22.73
C GLY A 101 -3.81 -7.07 -21.24
N LEU A 102 -4.23 -8.25 -20.77
CA LEU A 102 -3.95 -8.73 -19.42
C LEU A 102 -2.44 -8.76 -19.15
N PRO A 103 -1.98 -8.40 -17.93
CA PRO A 103 -0.55 -8.37 -17.62
C PRO A 103 0.09 -9.74 -17.81
N ALA A 104 1.30 -9.76 -18.38
CA ALA A 104 1.95 -10.91 -19.05
C ALA A 104 2.19 -12.19 -18.21
N CYS A 105 1.73 -12.26 -16.96
CA CYS A 105 1.79 -13.45 -16.13
C CYS A 105 0.44 -13.75 -15.45
N PRO A 106 -0.25 -14.85 -15.80
CA PRO A 106 -1.50 -15.27 -15.16
C PRO A 106 -1.41 -15.41 -13.63
N LYS A 107 -0.21 -15.71 -13.09
CA LYS A 107 0.05 -15.79 -11.64
C LYS A 107 -0.22 -14.46 -10.93
N TYR A 108 0.10 -13.32 -11.55
CA TYR A 108 -0.14 -12.00 -10.98
C TYR A 108 -1.64 -11.67 -10.90
N ILE A 109 -2.39 -12.01 -11.96
CA ILE A 109 -3.83 -11.81 -12.04
C ILE A 109 -4.54 -12.65 -10.95
N LYS A 110 -4.16 -13.93 -10.85
CA LYS A 110 -4.68 -14.80 -9.79
C LYS A 110 -4.35 -14.26 -8.40
N ALA A 111 -3.11 -13.86 -8.13
CA ALA A 111 -2.72 -13.29 -6.83
C ALA A 111 -3.51 -12.01 -6.49
N LYS A 112 -3.78 -11.14 -7.48
CA LYS A 112 -4.62 -9.94 -7.30
C LYS A 112 -6.08 -10.30 -6.99
N LEU A 113 -6.64 -11.31 -7.66
CA LEU A 113 -7.99 -11.81 -7.40
C LEU A 113 -8.11 -12.47 -6.01
N ASP A 114 -7.14 -13.30 -5.64
CA ASP A 114 -7.08 -13.98 -4.33
C ASP A 114 -6.97 -12.93 -3.20
N ALA A 115 -6.14 -11.90 -3.38
CA ALA A 115 -6.00 -10.79 -2.43
C ALA A 115 -7.28 -9.94 -2.31
N ALA A 116 -7.94 -9.62 -3.42
CA ALA A 116 -9.22 -8.91 -3.43
C ALA A 116 -10.32 -9.71 -2.72
N SER A 117 -10.43 -11.01 -3.03
CA SER A 117 -11.39 -11.93 -2.39
C SER A 117 -11.13 -12.09 -0.89
N ALA A 118 -9.85 -12.15 -0.48
CA ALA A 118 -9.49 -12.18 0.95
C ALA A 118 -9.86 -10.87 1.66
N ARG A 119 -9.71 -9.71 1.01
CA ARG A 119 -10.14 -8.40 1.54
C ARG A 119 -11.65 -8.32 1.69
N ILE A 120 -12.43 -8.78 0.71
CA ILE A 120 -13.90 -8.85 0.79
C ILE A 120 -14.33 -9.70 1.99
N ARG A 121 -13.86 -10.97 2.06
CA ARG A 121 -14.16 -11.89 3.19
C ARG A 121 -13.70 -11.36 4.55
N LYS A 122 -12.72 -10.46 4.61
CA LYS A 122 -12.32 -9.78 5.84
C LYS A 122 -13.34 -8.70 6.21
N LEU A 123 -13.67 -7.80 5.28
CA LEU A 123 -14.62 -6.70 5.51
C LEU A 123 -16.04 -7.21 5.84
N GLU A 124 -16.48 -8.31 5.22
CA GLU A 124 -17.76 -8.96 5.53
C GLU A 124 -17.82 -9.46 6.98
N ARG A 125 -16.74 -10.06 7.48
CA ARG A 125 -16.61 -10.48 8.88
C ARG A 125 -16.56 -9.29 9.82
N GLU A 126 -15.73 -8.28 9.52
CA GLU A 126 -15.63 -7.06 10.33
C GLU A 126 -16.98 -6.33 10.44
N LYS A 127 -17.76 -6.28 9.34
CA LYS A 127 -19.14 -5.77 9.32
C LYS A 127 -20.08 -6.63 10.17
N SER A 128 -20.05 -7.96 10.02
CA SER A 128 -20.87 -8.88 10.81
C SER A 128 -20.58 -8.76 12.31
N ASP A 129 -19.30 -8.64 12.69
CA ASP A 129 -18.89 -8.52 14.08
C ASP A 129 -19.15 -7.12 14.66
N ALA A 130 -19.19 -6.08 13.82
CA ALA A 130 -19.70 -4.76 14.19
C ALA A 130 -21.20 -4.80 14.49
N MET A 131 -21.99 -5.39 13.59
CA MET A 131 -23.44 -5.57 13.77
C MET A 131 -23.77 -6.37 15.03
N LYS A 132 -23.03 -7.47 15.31
CA LYS A 132 -23.19 -8.24 16.57
C LYS A 132 -22.82 -7.45 17.82
N ARG A 133 -21.81 -6.57 17.75
CA ARG A 133 -21.44 -5.69 18.88
C ARG A 133 -22.55 -4.67 19.16
N GLU A 134 -23.09 -4.07 18.12
CA GLU A 134 -24.20 -3.13 18.20
C GLU A 134 -25.48 -3.80 18.72
N MET A 135 -25.83 -4.99 18.19
CA MET A 135 -26.98 -5.79 18.62
C MET A 135 -26.90 -6.12 20.11
N ARG A 136 -25.75 -6.64 20.60
CA ARG A 136 -25.56 -6.90 22.04
C ARG A 136 -25.67 -5.66 22.91
N ALA A 137 -25.20 -4.50 22.43
CA ALA A 137 -25.34 -3.24 23.16
C ALA A 137 -26.82 -2.82 23.25
N LYS A 138 -27.58 -2.93 22.14
CA LYS A 138 -29.02 -2.67 22.11
C LYS A 138 -29.80 -3.61 23.03
N GLU A 139 -29.53 -4.92 22.96
CA GLU A 139 -30.15 -5.94 23.83
C GLU A 139 -29.86 -5.68 25.31
N CYS A 140 -28.61 -5.36 25.66
CA CYS A 140 -28.21 -5.02 27.03
C CYS A 140 -28.98 -3.79 27.56
N ILE A 141 -29.02 -2.69 26.79
CA ILE A 141 -29.73 -1.47 27.17
C ILE A 141 -31.25 -1.73 27.28
N GLN A 142 -31.84 -2.50 26.36
CA GLN A 142 -33.25 -2.87 26.42
C GLN A 142 -33.58 -3.72 27.65
N SER A 143 -32.72 -4.68 28.02
CA SER A 143 -32.87 -5.48 29.24
C SER A 143 -32.81 -4.60 30.49
N LEU A 144 -31.82 -3.70 30.57
CA LEU A 144 -31.68 -2.78 31.70
C LEU A 144 -32.87 -1.83 31.84
N LEU A 145 -33.35 -1.23 30.73
CA LEU A 145 -34.53 -0.37 30.74
C LEU A 145 -35.79 -1.14 31.17
N LYS A 146 -35.93 -2.41 30.78
CA LYS A 146 -37.03 -3.26 31.25
C LYS A 146 -36.93 -3.51 32.75
N GLU A 147 -35.77 -3.91 33.25
CA GLU A 147 -35.56 -4.12 34.69
C GLU A 147 -35.82 -2.86 35.54
N LEU A 148 -35.47 -1.68 35.03
CA LEU A 148 -35.75 -0.40 35.72
C LEU A 148 -37.25 -0.09 35.74
N LYS A 149 -37.99 -0.42 34.67
CA LYS A 149 -39.46 -0.33 34.65
C LYS A 149 -40.10 -1.30 35.63
N ASP A 150 -39.70 -2.57 35.60
CA ASP A 150 -40.21 -3.62 36.47
C ASP A 150 -39.97 -3.29 37.97
N LYS A 151 -38.90 -2.56 38.29
CA LYS A 151 -38.55 -2.09 39.64
C LYS A 151 -39.13 -0.70 39.99
N ASN A 152 -39.83 -0.03 39.07
CA ASN A 152 -40.30 1.37 39.19
C ASN A 152 -39.19 2.37 39.55
N LEU A 153 -37.98 2.17 39.01
CA LEU A 153 -36.79 3.00 39.26
C LEU A 153 -36.53 4.05 38.17
N ILE A 154 -37.47 4.26 37.25
CA ILE A 154 -37.40 5.37 36.29
C ILE A 154 -37.91 6.63 37.00
N THR A 155 -36.98 7.47 37.45
CA THR A 155 -37.27 8.83 37.92
C THR A 155 -37.51 9.77 36.73
N GLU A 156 -38.19 10.89 36.94
CA GLU A 156 -38.42 11.90 35.89
C GLU A 156 -37.09 12.45 35.37
N GLU A 157 -36.13 12.76 36.26
CA GLU A 157 -34.75 13.16 35.88
C GLU A 157 -34.06 12.14 34.95
N LEU A 158 -34.24 10.83 35.18
CA LEU A 158 -33.70 9.80 34.31
C LEU A 158 -34.45 9.72 32.97
N ASN A 159 -35.75 9.99 32.96
CA ASN A 159 -36.55 10.04 31.73
C ASN A 159 -36.15 11.24 30.86
N ASP A 160 -36.01 12.43 31.44
CA ASP A 160 -35.54 13.64 30.74
C ASP A 160 -34.17 13.43 30.09
N HIS A 161 -33.25 12.77 30.82
CA HIS A 161 -31.95 12.38 30.30
C HIS A 161 -32.02 11.35 29.16
N LEU A 162 -33.02 10.46 29.14
CA LEU A 162 -33.25 9.51 28.05
C LEU A 162 -33.87 10.20 26.82
N GLU A 163 -34.79 11.13 27.03
CA GLU A 163 -35.45 11.89 25.96
C GLU A 163 -34.46 12.77 25.18
N HIS A 164 -33.42 13.30 25.81
CA HIS A 164 -32.34 14.03 25.13
C HIS A 164 -31.63 13.22 24.01
N TYR A 165 -31.70 11.88 24.06
CA TYR A 165 -31.14 11.00 23.04
C TYR A 165 -32.18 10.44 22.05
N SER A 166 -33.47 10.79 22.22
CA SER A 166 -34.56 10.29 21.36
C SER A 166 -34.51 10.83 19.93
N ASP A 167 -34.03 12.07 19.76
CA ASP A 167 -33.84 12.74 18.46
C ASP A 167 -32.64 12.21 17.65
N LEU A 168 -31.81 11.32 18.22
CA LEU A 168 -30.68 10.76 17.49
C LEU A 168 -31.20 9.97 16.27
N PRO A 169 -30.77 10.30 15.04
CA PRO A 169 -31.30 9.68 13.82
C PRO A 169 -30.68 8.30 13.56
N VAL A 170 -30.87 7.36 14.51
CA VAL A 170 -30.41 5.97 14.45
C VAL A 170 -30.97 5.20 13.26
N HIS A 171 -32.05 5.69 12.66
CA HIS A 171 -32.59 5.19 11.40
C HIS A 171 -31.65 5.46 10.20
N LEU A 172 -30.87 6.55 10.20
CA LEU A 172 -29.86 6.83 9.16
C LEU A 172 -28.61 5.94 9.30
N LEU A 173 -28.36 5.41 10.50
CA LEU A 173 -27.32 4.42 10.77
C LEU A 173 -27.79 2.99 10.43
N SER A 174 -29.10 2.79 10.29
CA SER A 174 -29.72 1.53 9.93
C SER A 174 -29.74 1.39 8.39
N ARG A 175 -29.38 0.21 7.90
CA ARG A 175 -29.34 -0.05 6.45
C ARG A 175 -30.77 -0.20 5.92
N PRO A 176 -31.13 0.39 4.76
CA PRO A 176 -32.42 0.12 4.13
C PRO A 176 -32.55 -1.37 3.81
N SER A 177 -33.76 -1.89 4.04
CA SER A 177 -34.18 -3.28 3.87
C SER A 177 -34.07 -3.78 2.43
#